data_AF-A0A3B6CFF0-F1
#
_entry.id   AF-A0A3B6CFF0-F1
#
_cell.length_a   1.000
_cell.length_b   1.000
_cell.length_c   1.000
_cell.angle_alpha   90.00
_cell.angle_beta   90.00
_cell.angle_gamma   90.00
#
_symmetry.space_group_name_H-M   'P 1'
#
loop_
_entity.id
_entity.type
_entity.pdbx_description
1 polymer ?
#
loop_
_entity_poly.entity_id
_entity_poly.type
_entity_poly.pdbx_seq_one_letter_code
_entity_poly.pdbx_strand_id
1 'polypeptide(L)'
;MSLTVTRQKGLVVLLTEFQTFEDKSSAINQNTGVSERLAEMIRVWLPGKKMAVGKPEYKKITEERLEIECLYNERVMEVMWGIQNCMPGLIPIEKSQLAKEDRLPSKGLQEFLKCYGCNVKPEMVNEQIVATASTLSACDYVEKKYSLVLREAGAVIKDVSGISCEGWSLLDIATALKIIWKPKKVGNSSLVSKDEALRLVNDASKYEALVNKYPCFRAYKDMSKAHDDRISKELLKSLVEGLKKP
;
A
#
# COMPACT_ATOMS: atom_id res chain seq x y z
N MET A 1 4.47 -0.30 -25.83
CA MET A 1 4.88 0.98 -25.23
C MET A 1 5.57 0.65 -23.92
N SER A 2 6.90 0.77 -23.85
CA SER A 2 7.68 0.39 -22.66
C SER A 2 7.63 1.54 -21.65
N LEU A 3 6.92 1.33 -20.54
CA LEU A 3 6.95 2.21 -19.38
C LEU A 3 7.79 1.56 -18.29
N THR A 4 9.07 1.93 -18.24
CA THR A 4 9.95 1.61 -17.12
C THR A 4 9.65 2.62 -16.01
N VAL A 5 8.90 2.22 -14.98
CA VAL A 5 8.66 3.04 -13.79
C VAL A 5 9.62 2.63 -12.68
N THR A 6 10.29 3.65 -12.15
CA THR A 6 11.28 3.64 -11.07
C THR A 6 10.81 2.92 -9.80
N ARG A 7 11.75 2.19 -9.16
CA ARG A 7 11.61 1.51 -7.86
C ARG A 7 10.90 2.37 -6.80
N GLN A 8 9.62 2.12 -6.59
CA GLN A 8 8.96 2.28 -5.31
C GLN A 8 8.87 0.88 -4.67
N LYS A 9 9.55 0.69 -3.53
CA LYS A 9 9.38 -0.51 -2.70
C LYS A 9 7.91 -0.56 -2.26
N GLY A 10 7.11 -1.44 -2.85
CA GLY A 10 5.69 -1.61 -2.53
C GLY A 10 4.77 -1.93 -3.72
N LEU A 11 5.24 -1.89 -4.98
CA LEU A 11 4.41 -2.32 -6.10
C LEU A 11 4.21 -3.86 -6.05
N VAL A 12 2.99 -4.29 -5.72
CA VAL A 12 2.60 -5.72 -5.75
C VAL A 12 2.35 -6.19 -7.19
N VAL A 13 2.02 -5.27 -8.11
CA VAL A 13 1.71 -5.53 -9.52
C VAL A 13 2.45 -4.56 -10.41
N LEU A 14 3.06 -5.05 -11.49
CA LEU A 14 3.69 -4.27 -12.55
C LEU A 14 3.08 -4.66 -13.90
N LEU A 15 2.64 -3.68 -14.68
CA LEU A 15 2.19 -3.92 -16.06
C LEU A 15 3.39 -4.20 -16.97
N THR A 16 3.43 -5.39 -17.57
CA THR A 16 4.50 -5.79 -18.51
C THR A 16 4.09 -5.62 -19.96
N GLU A 17 2.88 -6.05 -20.31
CA GLU A 17 2.32 -5.92 -21.65
C GLU A 17 0.78 -5.81 -21.58
N PHE A 18 0.19 -5.14 -22.58
CA PHE A 18 -1.26 -5.00 -22.73
C PHE A 18 -1.64 -5.22 -24.19
N GLN A 19 -2.70 -5.98 -24.41
CA GLN A 19 -3.25 -6.24 -25.74
C GLN A 19 -4.77 -6.14 -25.73
N THR A 20 -5.31 -5.56 -26.81
CA THR A 20 -6.75 -5.46 -27.05
C THR A 20 -7.23 -6.56 -27.99
N PHE A 21 -8.43 -7.06 -27.70
CA PHE A 21 -9.17 -8.02 -28.50
C PHE A 21 -10.56 -7.45 -28.78
N GLU A 22 -11.19 -7.89 -29.88
CA GLU A 22 -12.53 -7.41 -30.25
C GLU A 22 -13.57 -7.80 -29.19
N ASP A 23 -13.42 -8.99 -28.63
CA ASP A 23 -14.29 -9.53 -27.60
C ASP A 23 -13.56 -10.57 -26.75
N LYS A 24 -14.19 -11.03 -25.65
CA LYS A 24 -13.56 -12.01 -24.74
C LYS A 24 -13.33 -13.36 -25.41
N SER A 25 -14.25 -13.80 -26.28
CA SER A 25 -14.20 -15.11 -26.92
C SER A 25 -13.16 -15.19 -28.04
N SER A 26 -12.85 -14.08 -28.72
CA SER A 26 -11.72 -14.02 -29.66
C SER A 26 -10.36 -14.13 -28.97
N ALA A 27 -10.27 -13.78 -27.68
CA ALA A 27 -9.05 -13.95 -26.90
C ALA A 27 -8.92 -15.37 -26.32
N ILE A 28 -9.97 -15.86 -25.66
CA ILE A 28 -9.98 -17.14 -24.93
C ILE A 28 -11.40 -17.73 -24.87
N ASN A 29 -11.56 -18.98 -25.27
CA ASN A 29 -12.82 -19.72 -25.11
C ASN A 29 -12.60 -21.24 -25.03
N GLN A 30 -13.64 -21.99 -24.66
CA GLN A 30 -13.55 -23.44 -24.45
C GLN A 30 -13.33 -24.24 -25.75
N ASN A 31 -13.78 -23.73 -26.90
CA ASN A 31 -13.76 -24.47 -28.17
C ASN A 31 -12.42 -24.31 -28.89
N THR A 32 -11.88 -23.09 -28.94
CA THR A 32 -10.64 -22.77 -29.66
C THR A 32 -9.44 -22.59 -28.73
N GLY A 33 -9.66 -22.60 -27.41
CA GLY A 33 -8.63 -22.39 -26.42
C GLY A 33 -8.17 -20.93 -26.34
N VAL A 34 -6.86 -20.75 -26.09
CA VAL A 34 -6.19 -19.44 -26.11
C VAL A 34 -5.79 -19.08 -27.54
N SER A 35 -6.17 -17.87 -27.99
CA SER A 35 -5.75 -17.35 -29.31
C SER A 35 -4.23 -17.32 -29.45
N GLU A 36 -3.69 -17.51 -30.66
CA GLU A 36 -2.23 -17.56 -30.86
C GLU A 36 -1.55 -16.25 -30.43
N ARG A 37 -2.18 -15.11 -30.72
CA ARG A 37 -1.69 -13.79 -30.30
C ARG A 37 -1.57 -13.66 -28.77
N LEU A 38 -2.56 -14.16 -28.02
CA LEU A 38 -2.49 -14.19 -26.55
C LEU A 38 -1.46 -15.21 -26.04
N ALA A 39 -1.36 -16.37 -26.70
CA ALA A 39 -0.41 -17.43 -26.37
C ALA A 39 1.04 -16.96 -26.52
N GLU A 40 1.37 -16.26 -27.61
CA GLU A 40 2.69 -15.69 -27.87
C GLU A 40 3.09 -14.71 -26.76
N MET A 41 2.20 -13.78 -26.39
CA MET A 41 2.44 -12.84 -25.29
C MET A 41 2.73 -13.58 -23.97
N ILE A 42 1.91 -14.58 -23.63
CA ILE A 42 2.08 -15.35 -22.39
C ILE A 42 3.44 -16.07 -22.38
N ARG A 43 3.81 -16.73 -23.48
CA ARG A 43 5.08 -17.48 -23.61
C ARG A 43 6.30 -16.57 -23.47
N VAL A 44 6.26 -15.36 -24.01
CA VAL A 44 7.36 -14.38 -23.90
C VAL A 44 7.64 -13.98 -22.45
N TRP A 45 6.59 -13.77 -21.65
CA TRP A 45 6.74 -13.20 -20.30
C TRP A 45 6.79 -14.24 -19.17
N LEU A 46 6.27 -15.44 -19.39
CA LEU A 46 6.14 -16.48 -18.36
C LEU A 46 6.94 -17.77 -18.62
N PRO A 47 8.19 -17.74 -19.16
CA PRO A 47 8.97 -18.97 -19.29
C PRO A 47 9.27 -19.56 -17.91
N GLY A 48 8.73 -20.75 -17.63
CA GLY A 48 8.93 -21.48 -16.38
C GLY A 48 8.26 -20.85 -15.13
N LYS A 49 7.29 -19.94 -15.32
CA LYS A 49 6.57 -19.28 -14.22
C LYS A 49 5.11 -19.71 -14.17
N LYS A 50 4.51 -19.64 -12.98
CA LYS A 50 3.06 -19.86 -12.81
C LYS A 50 2.28 -18.62 -13.21
N MET A 51 1.13 -18.80 -13.84
CA MET A 51 0.25 -17.70 -14.23
C MET A 51 -0.92 -17.56 -13.26
N ALA A 52 -1.12 -16.38 -12.67
CA ALA A 52 -2.34 -16.10 -11.91
C ALA A 52 -3.49 -15.80 -12.88
N VAL A 53 -4.65 -16.43 -12.69
CA VAL A 53 -5.83 -16.24 -13.55
C VAL A 53 -7.08 -15.90 -12.73
N GLY A 54 -7.92 -15.01 -13.25
CA GLY A 54 -9.11 -14.52 -12.54
C GLY A 54 -10.35 -15.40 -12.65
N LYS A 55 -10.31 -16.50 -13.41
CA LYS A 55 -11.43 -17.43 -13.59
C LYS A 55 -10.97 -18.88 -13.62
N PRO A 56 -11.74 -19.83 -13.06
CA PRO A 56 -11.36 -21.23 -13.06
C PRO A 56 -11.48 -21.84 -14.48
N GLU A 57 -12.39 -21.33 -15.32
CA GLU A 57 -12.47 -21.77 -16.72
C GLU A 57 -11.21 -21.38 -17.49
N TYR A 58 -10.69 -20.17 -17.25
CA TYR A 58 -9.47 -19.70 -17.91
C TYR A 58 -8.22 -20.45 -17.44
N LYS A 59 -8.19 -20.85 -16.16
CA LYS A 59 -7.15 -21.77 -15.65
C LYS A 59 -7.09 -23.03 -16.50
N LYS A 60 -8.23 -23.73 -16.63
CA LYS A 60 -8.33 -24.98 -17.38
C LYS A 60 -7.89 -24.81 -18.83
N ILE A 61 -8.45 -23.83 -19.53
CA ILE A 61 -8.14 -23.56 -20.94
C ILE A 61 -6.65 -23.24 -21.15
N THR A 62 -6.06 -22.44 -20.26
CA THR A 62 -4.65 -22.02 -20.38
C THR A 62 -3.71 -23.18 -20.09
N GLU A 63 -3.97 -23.97 -19.05
CA GLU A 63 -3.18 -25.16 -18.70
C GLU A 63 -3.22 -26.20 -19.81
N GLU A 64 -4.40 -26.48 -20.39
CA GLU A 64 -4.56 -27.45 -21.49
C GLU A 64 -3.88 -27.00 -22.79
N ARG A 65 -3.90 -25.70 -23.12
CA ARG A 65 -3.37 -25.19 -24.39
C ARG A 65 -1.90 -24.83 -24.36
N LEU A 66 -1.40 -24.31 -23.24
CA LEU A 66 -0.05 -23.73 -23.15
C LEU A 66 0.90 -24.55 -22.28
N GLU A 67 0.40 -25.57 -21.57
CA GLU A 67 1.20 -26.39 -20.64
C GLU A 67 1.88 -25.55 -19.54
N ILE A 68 1.25 -24.44 -19.14
CA ILE A 68 1.73 -23.53 -18.08
C ILE A 68 0.87 -23.72 -16.83
N GLU A 69 1.51 -23.94 -15.68
CA GLU A 69 0.81 -24.04 -14.41
C GLU A 69 0.10 -22.73 -14.04
N CYS A 70 -1.20 -22.81 -13.73
CA CYS A 70 -2.01 -21.65 -13.39
C CYS A 70 -2.45 -21.67 -11.92
N LEU A 71 -2.43 -20.50 -11.29
CA LEU A 71 -2.91 -20.27 -9.93
C LEU A 71 -4.31 -19.65 -9.95
N TYR A 72 -5.24 -20.31 -9.28
CA TYR A 72 -6.58 -19.83 -9.01
C TYR A 72 -6.92 -20.15 -7.55
N ASN A 73 -6.89 -19.14 -6.68
CA ASN A 73 -7.19 -19.25 -5.27
C ASN A 73 -7.65 -17.90 -4.71
N GLU A 74 -8.07 -17.86 -3.45
CA GLU A 74 -8.58 -16.61 -2.83
C GLU A 74 -7.58 -15.44 -2.93
N ARG A 75 -6.27 -15.68 -2.76
CA ARG A 75 -5.26 -14.61 -2.86
C ARG A 75 -5.15 -14.07 -4.28
N VAL A 76 -5.25 -14.92 -5.29
CA VAL A 76 -5.28 -14.49 -6.70
C VAL A 76 -6.53 -13.65 -6.98
N MET A 77 -7.68 -14.05 -6.44
CA MET A 77 -8.92 -13.30 -6.61
C MET A 77 -8.85 -11.89 -6.00
N GLU A 78 -8.24 -11.76 -4.81
CA GLU A 78 -8.01 -10.45 -4.18
C GLU A 78 -7.11 -9.54 -5.04
N VAL A 79 -6.05 -10.09 -5.64
CA VAL A 79 -5.17 -9.34 -6.54
C VAL A 79 -5.89 -8.94 -7.83
N MET A 80 -6.63 -9.87 -8.45
CA MET A 80 -7.39 -9.61 -9.67
C MET A 80 -8.45 -8.54 -9.46
N TRP A 81 -9.13 -8.57 -8.32
CA TRP A 81 -10.07 -7.53 -7.91
C TRP A 81 -9.38 -6.16 -7.76
N GLY A 82 -8.20 -6.11 -7.13
CA GLY A 82 -7.43 -4.88 -7.00
C GLY A 82 -7.00 -4.30 -8.34
N ILE A 83 -6.47 -5.14 -9.25
CA ILE A 83 -6.08 -4.74 -10.61
C ILE A 83 -7.26 -4.14 -11.36
N GLN A 84 -8.43 -4.78 -11.27
CA GLN A 84 -9.66 -4.33 -11.90
C GLN A 84 -10.10 -2.93 -11.41
N ASN A 85 -10.04 -2.67 -10.11
CA ASN A 85 -10.40 -1.37 -9.56
C ASN A 85 -9.36 -0.28 -9.85
N CYS A 86 -8.10 -0.66 -10.05
CA CYS A 86 -7.03 0.24 -10.45
C CYS A 86 -6.84 0.35 -11.98
N MET A 87 -7.65 -0.34 -12.78
CA MET A 87 -7.49 -0.45 -14.23
C MET A 87 -7.39 0.91 -14.94
N PRO A 88 -8.22 1.93 -14.62
CA PRO A 88 -8.10 3.25 -15.26
C PRO A 88 -6.74 3.92 -15.05
N GLY A 89 -6.09 3.67 -13.90
CA GLY A 89 -4.75 4.17 -13.61
C GLY A 89 -3.63 3.31 -14.21
N LEU A 90 -3.84 1.99 -14.33
CA LEU A 90 -2.86 1.07 -14.90
C LEU A 90 -2.80 1.13 -16.43
N ILE A 91 -3.95 1.24 -17.09
CA ILE A 91 -4.08 1.25 -18.55
C ILE A 91 -5.06 2.37 -18.94
N PRO A 92 -4.59 3.62 -19.10
CA PRO A 92 -5.46 4.78 -19.36
C PRO A 92 -6.26 4.72 -20.67
N ILE A 93 -5.82 3.89 -21.63
CA ILE A 93 -6.50 3.68 -22.91
C ILE A 93 -7.72 2.75 -22.73
N GLU A 94 -7.71 1.91 -21.70
CA GLU A 94 -8.81 1.01 -21.36
C GLU A 94 -9.93 1.81 -20.67
N LYS A 95 -11.10 1.87 -21.31
CA LYS A 95 -12.25 2.64 -20.83
C LYS A 95 -13.39 1.76 -20.33
N SER A 96 -13.21 0.43 -20.32
CA SER A 96 -14.22 -0.48 -19.80
C SER A 96 -14.52 -0.20 -18.33
N GLN A 97 -15.81 -0.15 -18.02
CA GLN A 97 -16.27 -0.10 -16.63
C GLN A 97 -16.45 -1.53 -16.13
N LEU A 98 -16.17 -1.74 -14.85
CA LEU A 98 -16.44 -3.02 -14.20
C LEU A 98 -17.93 -3.36 -14.26
N ALA A 99 -18.24 -4.56 -14.76
CA ALA A 99 -19.57 -5.13 -14.68
C ALA A 99 -19.99 -5.24 -13.21
N LYS A 100 -21.28 -5.05 -12.91
CA LYS A 100 -21.79 -5.06 -11.53
C LYS A 100 -21.43 -6.35 -10.77
N GLU A 101 -21.41 -7.47 -11.49
CA GLU A 101 -21.08 -8.81 -10.97
C GLU A 101 -19.61 -8.93 -10.52
N ASP A 102 -18.69 -8.19 -11.16
CA ASP A 102 -17.27 -8.16 -10.84
C ASP A 102 -16.92 -7.12 -9.74
N ARG A 103 -17.93 -6.41 -9.20
CA ARG A 103 -17.74 -5.37 -8.16
C ARG A 103 -17.77 -5.91 -6.73
N LEU A 104 -17.87 -7.22 -6.52
CA LEU A 104 -17.86 -7.79 -5.17
C LEU A 104 -16.57 -7.39 -4.44
N PRO A 105 -16.63 -6.66 -3.31
CA PRO A 105 -15.47 -6.06 -2.67
C PRO A 105 -14.54 -7.14 -2.11
N SER A 106 -13.24 -6.91 -2.31
CA SER A 106 -12.16 -7.65 -1.67
C SER A 106 -12.46 -7.93 -0.19
N LYS A 107 -12.31 -9.18 0.25
CA LYS A 107 -12.46 -9.56 1.67
C LYS A 107 -11.48 -8.76 2.53
N GLY A 108 -10.24 -8.61 2.05
CA GLY A 108 -9.21 -7.84 2.74
C GLY A 108 -9.59 -6.37 2.89
N LEU A 109 -10.13 -5.74 1.84
CA LEU A 109 -10.61 -4.36 1.91
C LEU A 109 -11.78 -4.23 2.89
N GLN A 110 -12.74 -5.15 2.88
CA GLN A 110 -13.86 -5.12 3.83
C GLN A 110 -13.39 -5.21 5.28
N GLU A 111 -12.49 -6.14 5.58
CA GLU A 111 -11.90 -6.29 6.92
C GLU A 111 -11.12 -5.04 7.32
N PHE A 112 -10.32 -4.49 6.41
CA PHE A 112 -9.60 -3.25 6.64
C PHE A 112 -10.55 -2.08 6.97
N LEU A 113 -11.60 -1.88 6.17
CA LEU A 113 -12.59 -0.83 6.41
C LEU A 113 -13.32 -1.01 7.75
N LYS A 114 -13.61 -2.26 8.16
CA LYS A 114 -14.17 -2.56 9.49
C LYS A 114 -13.24 -2.14 10.62
N CYS A 115 -11.92 -2.32 10.48
CA CYS A 115 -10.94 -1.82 11.48
C CYS A 115 -11.01 -0.31 11.67
N TYR A 116 -11.46 0.43 10.65
CA TYR A 116 -11.68 1.88 10.71
C TYR A 116 -13.13 2.27 11.07
N GLY A 117 -13.96 1.32 11.51
CA GLY A 117 -15.36 1.54 11.86
C GLY A 117 -16.28 1.75 10.65
N CYS A 118 -15.79 1.49 9.44
CA CYS A 118 -16.53 1.69 8.20
C CYS A 118 -17.13 0.37 7.72
N ASN A 119 -18.42 0.16 7.98
CA ASN A 119 -19.15 -0.97 7.40
C ASN A 119 -19.77 -0.55 6.06
N VAL A 120 -19.17 -1.01 4.96
CA VAL A 120 -19.60 -0.72 3.59
C VAL A 120 -20.22 -1.95 2.94
N LYS A 121 -21.28 -1.74 2.16
CA LYS A 121 -21.80 -2.77 1.26
C LYS A 121 -20.95 -2.83 -0.01
N PRO A 122 -20.92 -3.96 -0.72
CA PRO A 122 -20.27 -4.09 -2.03
C PRO A 122 -20.47 -2.93 -2.99
N GLU A 123 -21.71 -2.49 -3.13
CA GLU A 123 -22.12 -1.50 -4.13
C GLU A 123 -21.65 -0.09 -3.78
N MET A 124 -21.22 0.13 -2.53
CA MET A 124 -20.72 1.41 -2.04
C MET A 124 -19.23 1.59 -2.34
N VAL A 125 -18.48 0.51 -2.60
CA VAL A 125 -17.04 0.58 -2.84
C VAL A 125 -16.78 1.24 -4.20
N ASN A 126 -16.06 2.34 -4.15
CA ASN A 126 -15.66 3.11 -5.32
C ASN A 126 -14.16 3.45 -5.26
N GLU A 127 -13.64 4.04 -6.34
CA GLU A 127 -12.23 4.39 -6.49
C GLU A 127 -11.72 5.26 -5.32
N GLN A 128 -12.52 6.22 -4.85
CA GLN A 128 -12.12 7.12 -3.75
C GLN A 128 -11.98 6.36 -2.42
N ILE A 129 -12.89 5.43 -2.12
CA ILE A 129 -12.78 4.57 -0.93
C ILE A 129 -11.52 3.70 -1.03
N VAL A 130 -11.27 3.08 -2.18
CA VAL A 130 -10.08 2.23 -2.40
C VAL A 130 -8.79 3.03 -2.26
N ALA A 131 -8.71 4.21 -2.88
CA ALA A 131 -7.55 5.09 -2.78
C ALA A 131 -7.31 5.56 -1.33
N THR A 132 -8.38 5.96 -0.63
CA THR A 132 -8.29 6.43 0.77
C THR A 132 -7.87 5.30 1.70
N ALA A 133 -8.43 4.09 1.52
CA ALA A 133 -8.04 2.90 2.28
C ALA A 133 -6.59 2.52 2.01
N SER A 134 -6.13 2.62 0.77
CA SER A 134 -4.73 2.35 0.39
C SER A 134 -3.76 3.33 1.07
N THR A 135 -4.09 4.62 1.13
CA THR A 135 -3.32 5.62 1.86
C THR A 135 -3.23 5.27 3.35
N LEU A 136 -4.35 4.92 3.99
CA LEU A 136 -4.39 4.53 5.40
C LEU A 136 -3.59 3.25 5.68
N SER A 137 -3.67 2.26 4.80
CA SER A 137 -2.90 1.03 4.90
C SER A 137 -1.39 1.32 4.81
N ALA A 138 -0.97 2.26 3.98
CA ALA A 138 0.44 2.68 3.91
C ALA A 138 0.89 3.36 5.22
N CYS A 139 0.03 4.17 5.85
CA CYS A 139 0.30 4.73 7.17
C CYS A 139 0.46 3.65 8.25
N ASP A 140 -0.45 2.67 8.29
CA ASP A 140 -0.38 1.56 9.26
C ASP A 140 0.89 0.72 9.07
N TYR A 141 1.30 0.52 7.81
CA TYR A 141 2.56 -0.15 7.51
C TYR A 141 3.76 0.63 8.04
N VAL A 142 3.80 1.96 7.86
CA VAL A 142 4.88 2.81 8.38
C VAL A 142 4.95 2.75 9.91
N GLU A 143 3.80 2.87 10.59
CA GLU A 143 3.74 2.76 12.06
C GLU A 143 4.27 1.40 12.53
N LYS A 144 3.78 0.30 11.94
CA LYS A 144 4.23 -1.06 12.29
C LYS A 144 5.72 -1.26 12.03
N LYS A 145 6.22 -0.78 10.88
CA LYS A 145 7.61 -0.92 10.45
C LYS A 145 8.58 -0.27 11.44
N TYR A 146 8.23 0.89 11.99
CA TYR A 146 9.12 1.64 12.88
C TYR A 146 8.79 1.51 14.36
N SER A 147 7.66 0.88 14.73
CA SER A 147 7.19 0.78 16.11
C SER A 147 8.27 0.30 17.07
N LEU A 148 8.86 -0.88 16.84
CA LEU A 148 9.86 -1.45 17.73
C LEU A 148 11.10 -0.55 17.86
N VAL A 149 11.70 -0.19 16.71
CA VAL A 149 12.96 0.57 16.66
C VAL A 149 12.80 1.95 17.29
N LEU A 150 11.69 2.64 17.08
CA LEU A 150 11.44 3.94 17.69
C LEU A 150 11.17 3.80 19.19
N ARG A 151 10.46 2.77 19.65
CA ARG A 151 10.25 2.55 21.08
C ARG A 151 11.56 2.26 21.81
N GLU A 152 12.45 1.47 21.22
CA GLU A 152 13.81 1.24 21.73
C GLU A 152 14.61 2.54 21.76
N ALA A 153 14.55 3.36 20.70
CA ALA A 153 15.21 4.66 20.68
C ALA A 153 14.66 5.62 21.75
N GLY A 154 13.36 5.53 22.09
CA GLY A 154 12.77 6.24 23.22
C GLY A 154 13.38 5.83 24.56
N ALA A 155 13.70 4.55 24.75
CA ALA A 155 14.44 4.09 25.93
C ALA A 155 15.86 4.68 25.97
N VAL A 156 16.56 4.69 24.83
CA VAL A 156 17.89 5.34 24.74
C VAL A 156 17.82 6.83 25.05
N ILE A 157 16.78 7.53 24.59
CA ILE A 157 16.58 8.96 24.94
C ILE A 157 16.45 9.14 26.45
N LYS A 158 15.69 8.26 27.12
CA LYS A 158 15.57 8.27 28.57
C LYS A 158 16.90 8.02 29.27
N ASP A 159 17.68 7.04 28.82
CA ASP A 159 18.94 6.67 29.45
C ASP A 159 20.03 7.73 29.28
N VAL A 160 20.07 8.40 28.12
CA VAL A 160 21.11 9.39 27.79
C VAL A 160 20.77 10.80 28.29
N SER A 161 19.51 11.23 28.14
CA SER A 161 19.08 12.60 28.41
C SER A 161 18.09 12.73 29.57
N GLY A 162 17.70 11.62 30.21
CA GLY A 162 16.75 11.62 31.32
C GLY A 162 15.32 12.02 30.93
N ILE A 163 14.99 12.01 29.64
CA ILE A 163 13.68 12.42 29.13
C ILE A 163 12.79 11.19 29.01
N SER A 164 11.66 11.17 29.73
CA SER A 164 10.68 10.10 29.59
C SER A 164 9.90 10.26 28.27
N CYS A 165 9.98 9.27 27.40
CA CYS A 165 9.14 9.19 26.20
C CYS A 165 7.80 8.47 26.46
N GLU A 166 7.38 8.34 27.71
CA GLU A 166 6.05 7.80 28.04
C GLU A 166 4.95 8.74 27.54
N GLY A 167 3.91 8.19 26.91
CA GLY A 167 2.85 8.98 26.28
C GLY A 167 3.21 9.60 24.93
N TRP A 168 4.49 9.59 24.52
CA TRP A 168 4.88 10.08 23.19
C TRP A 168 4.39 9.16 22.08
N SER A 169 3.93 9.77 20.98
CA SER A 169 3.69 9.06 19.74
C SER A 169 5.03 8.63 19.10
N LEU A 170 4.96 7.71 18.13
CA LEU A 170 6.14 7.35 17.34
C LEU A 170 6.71 8.56 16.57
N LEU A 171 5.85 9.50 16.16
CA LEU A 171 6.27 10.73 15.50
C LEU A 171 7.03 11.66 16.45
N ASP A 172 6.60 11.76 17.71
CA ASP A 172 7.29 12.57 18.73
C ASP A 172 8.70 12.05 18.97
N ILE A 173 8.85 10.73 19.13
CA ILE A 173 10.17 10.09 19.27
C ILE A 173 11.02 10.33 18.01
N ALA A 174 10.47 10.13 16.82
CA ALA A 174 11.20 10.37 15.58
C ALA A 174 11.61 11.85 15.43
N THR A 175 10.80 12.78 15.94
CA THR A 175 11.10 14.21 15.97
C THR A 175 12.22 14.53 16.94
N ALA A 176 12.25 13.94 18.13
CA ALA A 176 13.35 14.08 19.07
C ALA A 176 14.67 13.57 18.49
N LEU A 177 14.67 12.40 17.84
CA LEU A 177 15.84 11.88 17.13
C LEU A 177 16.31 12.82 16.02
N LYS A 178 15.38 13.41 15.25
CA LYS A 178 15.73 14.43 14.26
C LYS A 178 16.37 15.66 14.90
N ILE A 179 15.88 16.11 16.04
CA ILE A 179 16.43 17.27 16.78
C ILE A 179 17.87 17.00 17.20
N ILE A 180 18.16 15.82 17.77
CA ILE A 180 19.52 15.37 18.11
C ILE A 180 20.47 15.53 16.90
N TRP A 181 20.09 14.97 15.74
CA TRP A 181 20.97 14.92 14.58
C TRP A 181 21.00 16.17 13.70
N LYS A 182 19.97 17.01 13.81
CA LYS A 182 19.79 18.23 13.02
C LYS A 182 18.97 19.23 13.83
N PRO A 183 19.62 19.99 14.72
CA PRO A 183 18.96 21.03 15.50
C PRO A 183 18.37 22.07 14.55
N LYS A 184 17.05 22.06 14.38
CA LYS A 184 16.26 23.12 13.75
C LYS A 184 15.09 23.42 14.67
N LYS A 185 14.46 24.60 14.48
CA LYS A 185 13.27 24.99 15.26
C LYS A 185 12.27 23.83 15.29
N VAL A 186 11.87 23.45 16.52
CA VAL A 186 10.82 22.48 16.78
C VAL A 186 9.54 22.95 16.09
N GLY A 187 8.91 22.09 15.29
CA GLY A 187 7.61 22.40 14.68
C GLY A 187 6.51 22.28 15.73
N ASN A 188 5.39 23.00 15.54
CA ASN A 188 4.30 23.05 16.53
C ASN A 188 3.53 21.71 16.71
N SER A 189 3.86 20.65 15.96
CA SER A 189 3.10 19.40 15.94
C SER A 189 3.67 18.29 16.82
N SER A 190 4.80 18.50 17.51
CA SER A 190 5.41 17.48 18.39
C SER A 190 5.25 17.81 19.86
N LEU A 191 5.06 16.80 20.70
CA LEU A 191 5.06 16.91 22.17
C LEU A 191 6.43 17.22 22.78
N VAL A 192 7.50 17.24 21.97
CA VAL A 192 8.84 17.62 22.42
C VAL A 192 8.85 19.11 22.82
N SER A 193 8.94 19.39 24.11
CA SER A 193 9.01 20.75 24.64
C SER A 193 10.33 21.44 24.27
N LYS A 194 10.38 22.76 24.46
CA LYS A 194 11.61 23.55 24.21
C LYS A 194 12.76 23.12 25.12
N ASP A 195 12.47 22.82 26.38
CA ASP A 195 13.49 22.41 27.36
C ASP A 195 14.03 21.01 27.05
N GLU A 196 13.15 20.08 26.68
CA GLU A 196 13.55 18.75 26.21
C GLU A 196 14.38 18.85 24.92
N ALA A 197 13.95 19.66 23.96
CA ALA A 197 14.72 19.89 22.73
C ALA A 197 16.11 20.44 23.02
N LEU A 198 16.23 21.38 23.97
CA LEU A 198 17.52 21.95 24.36
C LEU A 198 18.42 20.89 25.02
N ARG A 199 17.88 20.04 25.90
CA ARG A 199 18.60 18.91 26.50
C ARG A 199 19.08 17.92 25.44
N LEU A 200 18.22 17.53 24.51
CA LEU A 200 18.55 16.63 23.40
C LEU A 200 19.69 17.18 22.53
N VAL A 201 19.71 18.50 22.29
CA VAL A 201 20.79 19.16 21.55
C VAL A 201 22.10 19.15 22.35
N ASN A 202 22.04 19.43 23.65
CA ASN A 202 23.22 19.43 24.52
C ASN A 202 23.85 18.03 24.65
N ASP A 203 23.03 16.98 24.66
CA ASP A 203 23.47 15.59 24.79
C ASP A 203 23.77 14.92 23.44
N ALA A 204 23.64 15.64 22.31
CA ALA A 204 23.66 15.04 20.98
C ALA A 204 24.89 14.17 20.68
N SER A 205 26.07 14.56 21.16
CA SER A 205 27.32 13.79 20.98
C SER A 205 27.29 12.42 21.65
N LYS A 206 26.53 12.26 22.74
CA LYS A 206 26.40 10.99 23.47
C LYS A 206 25.65 9.92 22.67
N TYR A 207 24.91 10.31 21.63
CA TYR A 207 24.12 9.38 20.80
C TYR A 207 24.93 8.76 19.65
N GLU A 208 26.12 9.26 19.31
CA GLU A 208 26.89 8.86 18.12
C GLU A 208 27.20 7.36 18.07
N ALA A 209 27.47 6.74 19.22
CA ALA A 209 27.75 5.31 19.31
C ALA A 209 26.50 4.43 19.47
N LEU A 210 25.34 5.02 19.80
CA LEU A 210 24.14 4.29 20.21
C LEU A 210 23.07 4.27 19.13
N VAL A 211 22.98 5.33 18.33
CA VAL A 211 21.90 5.52 17.37
C VAL A 211 22.45 5.99 16.03
N ASN A 212 22.10 5.30 14.95
CA ASN A 212 22.52 5.71 13.62
C ASN A 212 21.65 6.85 13.07
N LYS A 213 22.30 7.97 12.71
CA LYS A 213 21.69 9.16 12.14
C LYS A 213 20.81 8.92 10.91
N TYR A 214 21.23 8.06 9.98
CA TYR A 214 20.55 7.91 8.69
C TYR A 214 19.17 7.22 8.80
N PRO A 215 19.05 6.07 9.50
CA PRO A 215 17.74 5.48 9.80
C PRO A 215 16.79 6.43 10.53
N CYS A 216 17.27 7.26 11.47
CA CYS A 216 16.44 8.23 12.18
C CYS A 216 15.77 9.24 11.25
N PHE A 217 16.51 9.82 10.30
CA PHE A 217 15.92 10.77 9.36
C PHE A 217 14.91 10.12 8.42
N ARG A 218 15.18 8.88 8.00
CA ARG A 218 14.23 8.12 7.17
C ARG A 218 12.95 7.84 7.94
N ALA A 219 13.07 7.35 9.18
CA ALA A 219 11.93 7.10 10.06
C ALA A 219 11.12 8.39 10.28
N TYR A 220 11.77 9.51 10.61
CA TYR A 220 11.10 10.80 10.76
C TYR A 220 10.33 11.22 9.50
N LYS A 221 10.96 11.12 8.32
CA LYS A 221 10.32 11.53 7.06
C LYS A 221 9.09 10.68 6.76
N ASP A 222 9.23 9.36 6.88
CA ASP A 222 8.14 8.41 6.63
C ASP A 222 7.00 8.63 7.66
N MET A 223 7.33 8.77 8.94
CA MET A 223 6.35 9.02 10.01
C MET A 223 5.64 10.36 9.87
N SER A 224 6.36 11.43 9.51
CA SER A 224 5.76 12.75 9.30
C SER A 224 4.76 12.71 8.15
N LYS A 225 5.14 12.08 7.02
CA LYS A 225 4.24 11.89 5.90
C LYS A 225 3.01 11.07 6.31
N ALA A 226 3.20 9.94 6.99
CA ALA A 226 2.10 9.09 7.43
C ALA A 226 1.14 9.80 8.40
N HIS A 227 1.66 10.71 9.24
CA HIS A 227 0.87 11.54 10.13
C HIS A 227 0.02 12.56 9.36
N ASP A 228 0.60 13.25 8.37
CA ASP A 228 -0.14 14.21 7.53
C ASP A 228 -1.25 13.49 6.73
N ASP A 229 -0.91 12.33 6.17
CA ASP A 229 -1.83 11.46 5.42
C ASP A 229 -2.92 10.84 6.34
N ARG A 230 -2.76 10.89 7.68
CA ARG A 230 -3.71 10.30 8.64
C ARG A 230 -5.07 11.02 8.64
N ILE A 231 -5.15 12.25 8.11
CA ILE A 231 -6.40 12.98 7.84
C ILE A 231 -7.35 12.16 6.95
N SER A 232 -6.80 11.27 6.11
CA SER A 232 -7.56 10.33 5.28
C SER A 232 -8.56 9.48 6.09
N LYS A 233 -8.35 9.31 7.40
CA LYS A 233 -9.28 8.60 8.28
C LYS A 233 -10.64 9.28 8.34
N GLU A 234 -10.67 10.59 8.50
CA GLU A 234 -11.93 11.35 8.57
C GLU A 234 -12.57 11.49 7.18
N LEU A 235 -11.73 11.62 6.13
CA LEU A 235 -12.21 11.56 4.74
C LEU A 235 -12.91 10.23 4.46
N LEU A 236 -12.32 9.09 4.86
CA LEU A 236 -12.90 7.77 4.65
C LEU A 236 -14.29 7.66 5.30
N LYS A 237 -14.43 8.10 6.55
CA LYS A 237 -15.72 8.10 7.24
C LYS A 237 -16.76 8.97 6.53
N SER A 238 -16.36 10.19 6.14
CA SER A 238 -17.24 11.12 5.43
C SER A 238 -17.73 10.55 4.10
N LEU A 239 -16.86 9.92 3.31
CA LEU A 239 -17.21 9.24 2.06
C LEU A 239 -18.25 8.14 2.31
N VAL A 240 -18.03 7.30 3.32
CA VAL A 240 -18.94 6.20 3.65
C VAL A 240 -20.29 6.71 4.16
N GLU A 241 -20.32 7.76 4.97
CA GLU A 241 -21.55 8.38 5.46
C GLU A 241 -22.34 9.07 4.35
N GLY A 242 -21.67 9.75 3.42
CA GLY A 242 -22.29 10.39 2.26
C GLY A 242 -23.05 9.40 1.38
N LEU A 243 -22.54 8.18 1.23
CA LEU A 243 -23.15 7.11 0.45
C LEU A 243 -24.30 6.39 1.18
N LYS A 244 -24.52 6.65 2.47
CA LYS A 244 -25.65 6.10 3.23
C LYS A 244 -26.91 6.96 3.15
N LYS A 245 -26.81 8.16 2.59
CA LYS A 245 -27.96 9.07 2.44
C LYS A 245 -28.74 8.70 1.17
N PRO A 246 -30.10 8.65 1.24
CA PRO A 246 -30.95 8.27 0.13
C PRO A 246 -30.88 9.23 -1.05
#